data_AF-A0A4Y2NFS9-F1
#
_entry.id   AF-A0A4Y2NFS9-F1
#
_cell.length_a   1.000
_cell.length_b   1.000
_cell.length_c   1.000
_cell.angle_alpha   90.00
_cell.angle_beta   90.00
_cell.angle_gamma   90.00
#
_symmetry.space_group_name_H-M   'P 1'
#
loop_
_entity.id
_entity.type
_entity.pdbx_description
1 polymer ?
#
loop_
_entity_poly.entity_id
_entity_poly.type
_entity_poly.pdbx_seq_one_letter_code
_entity_poly.pdbx_strand_id
1 'polypeptide(L)'
;MEKQLKCVLLLSLEEMALRRVVVLLWSDPDILDSISKLPIQWCYNDRIKKPWRETIVDKVKDKVSKLELPKSLTKRMIDIVHPIGVEIRRWKEIHQDRFSILLEDINLPVWVKLCWTTAGTIDDKKKQRKHSYVAMC
;
A
#
# COMPACT_ATOMS: atom_id res chain seq x y z
N MET A 1 17.29 -19.41 -32.67
CA MET A 1 16.88 -19.75 -31.29
C MET A 1 16.30 -18.51 -30.66
N GLU A 2 14.97 -18.48 -30.59
CA GLU A 2 14.19 -17.38 -30.02
C GLU A 2 14.59 -17.16 -28.56
N LYS A 3 15.13 -15.98 -28.27
CA LYS A 3 15.31 -15.55 -26.88
C LYS A 3 13.90 -15.40 -26.32
N GLN A 4 13.53 -16.31 -25.42
CA GLN A 4 12.38 -16.13 -24.54
C GLN A 4 12.59 -14.84 -23.75
N LEU A 5 12.10 -13.73 -24.29
CA LEU A 5 11.88 -12.50 -23.55
C LEU A 5 10.90 -12.89 -22.45
N LYS A 6 11.43 -13.11 -21.24
CA LYS A 6 10.64 -13.22 -20.03
C LYS A 6 9.65 -12.07 -20.06
N CYS A 7 8.39 -12.36 -20.37
CA CYS A 7 7.25 -11.47 -20.25
C CYS A 7 7.07 -11.14 -18.76
N VAL A 8 7.99 -10.34 -18.21
CA VAL A 8 7.67 -9.50 -17.08
C VAL A 8 6.68 -8.51 -17.65
N LEU A 9 5.40 -8.73 -17.37
CA LEU A 9 4.26 -7.88 -17.72
C LEU A 9 4.64 -6.41 -17.53
N LEU A 10 5.11 -5.76 -18.59
CA LEU A 10 5.38 -4.33 -18.60
C LEU A 10 4.01 -3.66 -18.62
N LEU A 11 3.55 -3.23 -17.46
CA LEU A 11 2.36 -2.41 -17.32
C LEU A 11 2.53 -1.19 -18.24
N SER A 12 1.43 -0.77 -18.86
CA SER A 12 1.45 0.47 -19.63
C SER A 12 1.82 1.66 -18.74
N LEU A 13 2.37 2.72 -19.33
CA LEU A 13 2.69 3.94 -18.59
C LEU A 13 1.45 4.50 -17.86
N GLU A 14 0.29 4.41 -18.52
CA GLU A 14 -1.00 4.77 -17.94
C GLU A 14 -1.30 3.95 -16.69
N GLU A 15 -1.18 2.61 -16.77
CA GLU A 15 -1.43 1.72 -15.64
C GLU A 15 -0.45 1.95 -14.48
N MET A 16 0.82 2.24 -14.78
CA MET A 16 1.82 2.64 -13.78
C MET A 16 1.46 3.98 -13.13
N ALA A 17 0.99 4.95 -13.91
CA ALA A 17 0.58 6.25 -13.41
C ALA A 17 -0.64 6.11 -12.49
N LEU A 18 -1.65 5.34 -12.90
CA LEU A 18 -2.84 5.08 -12.08
C LEU A 18 -2.48 4.46 -10.74
N ARG A 19 -1.62 3.43 -10.75
CA ARG A 19 -1.14 2.80 -9.52
C ARG A 19 -0.39 3.77 -8.62
N ARG A 20 0.45 4.64 -9.18
CA ARG A 20 1.14 5.69 -8.41
C ARG A 20 0.17 6.66 -7.75
N VAL A 21 -0.84 7.12 -8.48
CA VAL A 21 -1.86 8.02 -7.91
C VAL A 21 -2.60 7.32 -6.77
N VAL A 22 -3.01 6.07 -6.95
CA VAL A 22 -3.68 5.32 -5.88
C VAL A 22 -2.77 5.11 -4.66
N VAL A 23 -1.48 4.81 -4.85
CA VAL A 23 -0.50 4.75 -3.75
C VAL A 23 -0.40 6.08 -3.00
N LEU A 24 -0.43 7.21 -3.71
CA LEU A 24 -0.43 8.53 -3.07
C LEU A 24 -1.70 8.76 -2.23
N LEU A 25 -2.86 8.32 -2.71
CA LEU A 25 -4.11 8.39 -1.94
C LEU A 25 -4.07 7.52 -0.68
N TRP A 26 -3.43 6.35 -0.73
CA TRP A 26 -3.16 5.51 0.44
C TRP A 26 -2.17 6.14 1.42
N SER A 27 -1.33 7.06 0.94
CA SER A 27 -0.34 7.79 1.74
C SER A 27 -0.88 9.09 2.32
N ASP A 28 -2.16 9.39 2.11
CA ASP A 28 -2.83 10.56 2.67
C ASP A 28 -2.84 10.50 4.21
N PRO A 29 -2.54 11.60 4.92
CA PRO A 29 -2.42 11.59 6.38
C PRO A 29 -3.65 11.06 7.13
N ASP A 30 -4.88 11.36 6.68
CA ASP A 30 -6.12 10.86 7.32
C ASP A 30 -6.29 9.35 7.11
N ILE A 31 -5.87 8.85 5.95
CA ILE A 31 -5.87 7.41 5.67
C ILE A 31 -4.80 6.71 6.52
N LEU A 32 -3.60 7.27 6.62
CA LEU A 32 -2.52 6.72 7.44
C LEU A 32 -2.88 6.71 8.93
N ASP A 33 -3.47 7.79 9.44
CA ASP A 33 -3.97 7.86 10.80
C ASP A 33 -5.02 6.77 11.05
N SER A 34 -5.99 6.63 10.15
CA SER A 34 -6.99 5.57 10.20
C SER A 34 -6.37 4.18 10.23
N ILE A 35 -5.31 3.92 9.43
CA ILE A 35 -4.58 2.63 9.38
C ILE A 35 -3.81 2.37 10.68
N SER A 36 -3.24 3.42 11.28
CA SER A 36 -2.43 3.32 12.50
C SER A 36 -3.26 2.94 13.72
N LYS A 37 -4.47 3.50 13.85
CA LYS A 37 -5.42 3.25 14.94
C LYS A 37 -5.99 1.84 14.95
N LEU A 38 -5.75 1.07 13.89
CA LEU A 38 -6.25 -0.29 13.79
C LEU A 38 -5.48 -1.25 14.69
N PRO A 39 -6.16 -2.01 15.57
CA PRO A 39 -5.54 -3.00 16.43
C PRO A 39 -4.66 -3.97 15.65
N ILE A 40 -3.50 -4.30 16.23
CA ILE A 40 -2.51 -5.19 15.63
C ILE A 40 -3.00 -6.65 15.62
N GLN A 41 -3.88 -7.04 16.57
CA GLN A 41 -4.47 -8.38 16.69
C GLN A 41 -5.59 -8.68 15.66
N TRP A 42 -5.67 -7.89 14.60
CA TRP A 42 -6.68 -7.97 13.55
C TRP A 42 -6.53 -9.15 12.58
N CYS A 43 -5.42 -9.89 12.67
CA CYS A 43 -4.90 -10.70 11.56
C CYS A 43 -5.43 -12.15 11.50
N TYR A 44 -6.28 -12.59 12.43
CA TYR A 44 -6.75 -13.98 12.51
C TYR A 44 -8.27 -14.17 12.45
N ASN A 45 -9.08 -13.10 12.46
CA ASN A 45 -10.53 -13.23 12.65
C ASN A 45 -11.34 -12.62 11.49
N ASP A 46 -12.17 -13.44 10.83
CA ASP A 46 -13.01 -13.04 9.68
C ASP A 46 -13.97 -11.88 9.99
N ARG A 47 -14.30 -11.66 11.27
CA ARG A 47 -15.14 -10.55 11.75
C ARG A 47 -14.54 -9.17 11.46
N ILE A 48 -13.23 -9.09 11.19
CA ILE A 48 -12.47 -7.84 11.11
C ILE A 48 -12.11 -7.45 9.66
N LYS A 49 -12.29 -8.37 8.70
CA LYS A 49 -12.20 -8.04 7.25
C LYS A 49 -13.21 -6.98 6.82
N LYS A 50 -14.38 -6.93 7.48
CA LYS A 50 -15.42 -5.94 7.25
C LYS A 50 -14.94 -4.52 7.60
N PRO A 51 -14.48 -4.22 8.84
CA PRO A 51 -13.91 -2.92 9.19
C PRO A 51 -12.87 -2.39 8.19
N TRP A 52 -11.89 -3.20 7.76
CA TRP A 52 -10.89 -2.75 6.79
C TRP A 52 -11.49 -2.36 5.43
N ARG A 53 -12.41 -3.17 4.91
CA ARG A 53 -13.09 -2.89 3.63
C ARG A 53 -14.02 -1.67 3.77
N GLU A 54 -14.88 -1.67 4.78
CA GLU A 54 -15.96 -0.71 4.96
C GLU A 54 -15.48 0.66 5.43
N THR A 55 -14.34 0.76 6.12
CA THR A 55 -13.84 2.04 6.63
C THR A 55 -12.69 2.60 5.82
N ILE A 56 -11.62 1.84 5.58
CA ILE A 56 -10.39 2.40 5.00
C ILE A 56 -10.39 2.29 3.49
N VAL A 57 -10.69 1.11 2.95
CA VAL A 57 -10.75 0.92 1.49
C VAL A 57 -11.82 1.83 0.89
N ASP A 58 -13.00 1.91 1.51
CA ASP A 58 -14.08 2.77 1.02
C ASP A 58 -13.78 4.26 1.18
N LYS A 59 -13.07 4.69 2.23
CA LYS A 59 -12.53 6.07 2.31
C LYS A 59 -11.59 6.40 1.15
N VAL A 60 -10.69 5.48 0.78
CA VAL A 60 -9.79 5.70 -0.37
C VAL A 60 -10.56 5.74 -1.68
N LYS A 61 -11.57 4.87 -1.87
CA LYS A 61 -12.45 4.93 -3.05
C LYS A 61 -13.26 6.23 -3.13
N ASP A 62 -13.72 6.75 -2.00
CA ASP A 62 -14.40 8.04 -1.92
C ASP A 62 -13.45 9.16 -2.35
N LYS A 63 -12.20 9.16 -1.86
CA LYS A 63 -11.15 10.09 -2.34
C LYS A 63 -10.89 9.96 -3.84
N VAL A 64 -10.86 8.74 -4.41
CA VAL A 64 -10.76 8.52 -5.86
C VAL A 64 -11.94 9.14 -6.59
N SER A 65 -13.16 8.94 -6.09
CA SER A 65 -14.39 9.45 -6.70
C SER A 65 -14.45 10.98 -6.70
N LYS A 66 -13.85 11.62 -5.69
CA LYS A 66 -13.71 13.08 -5.56
C LYS A 66 -12.67 13.71 -6.49
N LEU A 67 -11.89 12.92 -7.23
CA LEU A 67 -10.95 13.45 -8.25
C LEU A 67 -11.65 13.91 -9.54
N GLU A 68 -12.97 13.72 -9.66
CA GLU A 68 -13.79 14.16 -10.80
C GLU A 68 -13.25 13.69 -12.17
N LEU A 69 -12.59 12.53 -12.20
CA LEU A 69 -12.03 11.92 -13.41
C LEU A 69 -13.13 11.30 -14.29
N PRO A 70 -12.84 11.06 -15.58
CA PRO A 70 -13.74 10.32 -16.45
C PRO A 70 -14.14 8.97 -15.84
N LYS A 71 -15.42 8.59 -15.98
CA LYS A 71 -16.00 7.39 -15.33
C LYS A 71 -15.17 6.11 -15.53
N SER A 72 -14.62 5.93 -16.74
CA SER A 72 -13.77 4.78 -17.06
C SER A 72 -12.47 4.77 -16.25
N LEU A 73 -11.85 5.94 -16.06
CA LEU A 73 -10.61 6.10 -15.32
C LEU A 73 -10.83 5.95 -13.82
N THR A 74 -11.88 6.58 -13.29
CA THR A 74 -12.30 6.44 -11.88
C THR A 74 -12.55 4.98 -11.53
N LYS A 75 -13.25 4.24 -12.40
CA LYS A 75 -13.48 2.80 -12.23
C LYS A 75 -12.17 2.02 -12.15
N ARG A 76 -11.24 2.24 -13.08
CA ARG A 76 -9.93 1.58 -13.07
C ARG A 76 -9.15 1.86 -11.80
N MET A 77 -9.15 3.11 -11.33
CA MET A 77 -8.49 3.46 -10.07
C MET A 77 -9.14 2.76 -8.87
N ILE A 78 -10.48 2.70 -8.80
CA ILE A 78 -11.21 1.97 -7.76
C ILE A 78 -10.82 0.48 -7.76
N ASP A 79 -10.71 -0.14 -8.93
CA ASP A 79 -10.28 -1.53 -9.07
C ASP A 79 -8.83 -1.76 -8.57
N ILE A 80 -7.97 -0.73 -8.66
CA ILE A 80 -6.58 -0.74 -8.16
C ILE A 80 -6.50 -0.49 -6.64
N VAL A 81 -7.46 0.22 -6.04
CA VAL A 81 -7.46 0.51 -4.59
C VAL A 81 -7.40 -0.77 -3.77
N HIS A 82 -8.21 -1.76 -4.12
CA HIS A 82 -8.32 -3.00 -3.35
C HIS A 82 -7.00 -3.80 -3.29
N PRO A 83 -6.33 -4.14 -4.41
CA PRO A 83 -5.08 -4.90 -4.37
C PRO A 83 -3.97 -4.16 -3.62
N ILE A 84 -3.85 -2.84 -3.75
CA ILE A 84 -2.87 -2.06 -2.96
C ILE A 84 -3.18 -2.15 -1.46
N GLY A 85 -4.44 -2.02 -1.06
CA GLY A 85 -4.85 -2.19 0.33
C GLY A 85 -4.54 -3.57 0.90
N VAL A 86 -4.63 -4.64 0.08
CA VAL A 86 -4.24 -5.99 0.49
C VAL A 86 -2.73 -6.07 0.74
N GLU A 87 -1.91 -5.46 -0.10
CA GLU A 87 -0.45 -5.44 0.07
C GLU A 87 -0.03 -4.66 1.32
N ILE A 88 -0.67 -3.51 1.59
CA ILE A 88 -0.46 -2.74 2.83
C ILE A 88 -0.77 -3.60 4.06
N ARG A 89 -1.91 -4.30 4.02
CA ARG A 89 -2.34 -5.17 5.12
C ARG A 89 -1.35 -6.32 5.34
N ARG A 90 -0.98 -7.03 4.29
CA ARG A 90 0.01 -8.12 4.32
C ARG A 90 1.35 -7.64 4.88
N TRP A 91 1.79 -6.46 4.47
CA TRP A 91 3.03 -5.89 4.99
C TRP A 91 2.94 -5.60 6.49
N LYS A 92 1.81 -5.04 6.96
CA LYS A 92 1.53 -4.82 8.39
C LYS A 92 1.57 -6.13 9.18
N GLU A 93 0.95 -7.19 8.64
CA GLU A 93 0.89 -8.54 9.22
C GLU A 93 2.29 -9.14 9.37
N ILE A 94 3.11 -9.11 8.31
CA ILE A 94 4.47 -9.71 8.32
C ILE A 94 5.43 -8.95 9.25
N HIS A 95 5.23 -7.64 9.41
CA HIS A 95 6.13 -6.80 10.20
C HIS A 95 5.66 -6.59 11.64
N GLN A 96 4.51 -7.17 12.02
CA GLN A 96 3.88 -7.05 13.32
C GLN A 96 4.85 -7.24 14.50
N ASP A 97 5.70 -8.27 14.44
CA ASP A 97 6.65 -8.60 15.52
C ASP A 97 7.81 -7.61 15.64
N ARG A 98 8.13 -6.87 14.57
CA ARG A 98 9.13 -5.78 14.60
C ARG A 98 8.54 -4.49 15.17
N PHE A 99 7.23 -4.28 15.03
CA PHE A 99 6.55 -3.09 15.53
C PHE A 99 6.15 -3.20 17.01
N SER A 100 5.93 -4.40 17.54
CA SER A 100 5.66 -4.62 18.97
C SER A 100 6.84 -4.26 19.88
N ILE A 101 8.08 -4.26 19.36
CA ILE A 101 9.30 -3.88 20.10
C ILE A 101 9.58 -2.36 20.02
N LEU A 102 9.08 -1.67 19.00
CA LEU A 102 9.40 -0.27 18.67
C LEU A 102 8.24 0.71 18.94
N LEU A 103 7.31 0.32 19.83
CA LEU A 103 6.03 0.98 20.07
C LEU A 103 6.12 2.46 20.52
N GLU A 104 7.29 2.98 20.87
CA GLU A 104 7.45 4.40 21.22
C GLU A 104 7.92 5.28 20.05
N ASP A 105 8.53 4.73 18.99
CA ASP A 105 9.29 5.56 18.04
C ASP A 105 8.85 5.50 16.58
N ILE A 106 7.96 4.58 16.20
CA ILE A 106 7.45 4.55 14.83
C ILE A 106 6.24 5.48 14.70
N ASN A 107 6.56 6.77 14.81
CA ASN A 107 5.76 7.83 14.24
C ASN A 107 5.39 7.48 12.79
N LEU A 108 4.28 8.06 12.34
CA LEU A 108 3.61 7.91 11.05
C LEU A 108 4.47 7.90 9.75
N PRO A 109 5.76 8.31 9.63
CA PRO A 109 6.44 8.35 8.32
C PRO A 109 6.85 7.00 7.68
N VAL A 110 6.73 5.86 8.35
CA VAL A 110 7.28 4.59 7.81
C VAL A 110 6.50 4.04 6.60
N TRP A 111 5.23 4.44 6.46
CA TRP A 111 4.39 4.09 5.31
C TRP A 111 4.77 4.88 4.05
N VAL A 112 5.05 6.17 4.20
CA VAL A 112 5.57 7.04 3.12
C VAL A 112 6.96 6.57 2.65
N LYS A 113 7.71 5.87 3.52
CA LYS A 113 9.00 5.24 3.19
C LYS A 113 8.88 3.83 2.58
N LEU A 114 7.67 3.29 2.38
CA LEU A 114 7.52 2.02 1.65
C LEU A 114 8.03 2.19 0.22
N CYS A 115 9.00 1.36 -0.16
CA CYS A 115 9.49 1.34 -1.52
C CYS A 115 8.46 0.59 -2.37
N TRP A 116 7.72 1.29 -3.20
CA TRP A 116 6.73 0.67 -4.09
C TRP A 116 7.39 0.24 -5.41
N THR A 117 7.03 -0.94 -5.91
CA THR A 117 7.34 -1.34 -7.28
C THR A 117 6.45 -0.58 -8.26
N THR A 118 6.82 -0.61 -9.55
CA THR A 118 5.95 -0.11 -10.63
C THR A 118 4.63 -0.88 -10.73
N ALA A 119 4.57 -2.09 -10.16
CA ALA A 119 3.36 -2.89 -10.07
C ALA A 119 2.45 -2.52 -8.90
N GLY A 120 2.83 -1.57 -8.04
CA GLY A 120 2.03 -1.21 -6.86
C GLY A 120 2.13 -2.24 -5.73
N THR A 121 3.19 -3.04 -5.72
CA THR A 121 3.53 -3.94 -4.60
C THR A 121 4.67 -3.37 -3.77
N ILE A 122 4.83 -3.82 -2.53
CA ILE A 122 5.90 -3.34 -1.64
C ILE A 122 7.21 -4.09 -1.95
N ASP A 123 8.26 -3.35 -2.30
CA ASP A 123 9.64 -3.85 -2.51
C ASP A 123 10.39 -3.90 -1.17
N ASP A 124 10.25 -5.04 -0.49
CA ASP A 124 10.85 -5.26 0.83
C ASP A 124 12.39 -5.34 0.77
N LYS A 125 12.95 -5.80 -0.37
CA LYS A 125 14.41 -5.90 -0.58
C LYS A 125 15.08 -4.53 -0.65
N LYS A 126 14.45 -3.54 -1.30
CA LYS A 126 14.93 -2.15 -1.25
C LYS A 126 14.79 -1.51 0.13
N LYS A 127 13.75 -1.89 0.90
CA LYS A 127 13.54 -1.36 2.25
C LYS A 127 14.62 -1.81 3.22
N GLN A 128 15.04 -3.08 3.17
CA GLN A 128 16.17 -3.59 3.96
C GLN A 128 17.48 -2.85 3.65
N ARG A 129 17.79 -2.61 2.37
CA ARG A 129 19.00 -1.87 1.96
C ARG A 129 19.03 -0.42 2.45
N LYS A 130 17.89 0.27 2.50
CA LYS A 130 17.84 1.65 3.06
C LYS A 130 18.07 1.68 4.57
N HIS A 131 17.62 0.67 5.31
CA HIS A 131 17.84 0.60 6.76
C HIS A 131 19.31 0.28 7.10
N SER A 132 20.02 -0.51 6.28
CA SER A 132 21.45 -0.80 6.49
C SER A 132 22.37 0.42 6.30
N TYR A 133 21.99 1.41 5.47
CA TYR A 133 22.77 2.64 5.32
C TYR A 133 22.53 3.66 6.45
N VAL A 134 21.36 3.64 7.10
CA VAL A 134 21.06 4.55 8.23
C VAL A 134 21.64 4.02 9.54
N ALA A 135 21.84 2.70 9.67
CA ALA A 135 22.51 2.10 10.83
C ALA A 135 24.06 2.16 10.76
N MET A 136 24.63 2.79 9.72
CA MET A 136 26.08 2.93 9.50
C MET A 136 26.59 4.38 9.62
N CYS A 137 25.74 5.32 10.05
CA CYS A 137 26.13 6.70 10.35
C CYS A 137 25.85 7.03 11.81
#